data_AF-A0A1V9YR98-F1
#
_entry.id   AF-A0A1V9YR98-F1
#
_cell.length_a   1.000
_cell.length_b   1.000
_cell.length_c   1.000
_cell.angle_alpha   90.00
_cell.angle_beta   90.00
_cell.angle_gamma   90.00
#
_symmetry.space_group_name_H-M   'P 1'
#
loop_
_entity.id
_entity.type
_entity.pdbx_description
1 polymer ?
#
loop_
_entity_poly.entity_id
_entity_poly.type
_entity_poly.pdbx_seq_one_letter_code
_entity_poly.pdbx_strand_id
1 'polypeptide(L)'
;MNNNQVADDTVLDPHLVATVRKRVASGRKADFVDALHSRLLSQRLALSSDCEVDTVQAFRDAVREDIMLNGVRFVGDHRTEAFVAAVKRIVQKFLPQDKALAVSDRVMRRCSRTHSGTDSYFALQELFGGPDFLIKPRQGGTPPLDIALGRDKTGAFKCRISAANLYAIYRNADIELLLTQQGHTLEPLLEVDTVIVEAIDFSAGTTTRHLSMRTPEPEQYVHAEVRELF
;
A
#
# COMPACT_ATOMS: atom_id res chain seq x y z
N MET A 1 -8.09 4.86 -39.28
CA MET A 1 -9.01 5.00 -38.15
C MET A 1 -8.31 4.43 -36.93
N ASN A 2 -7.59 5.28 -36.19
CA ASN A 2 -6.90 4.86 -34.98
C ASN A 2 -7.89 4.94 -33.82
N ASN A 3 -8.23 3.79 -33.25
CA ASN A 3 -8.87 3.71 -31.94
C ASN A 3 -7.87 4.23 -30.91
N ASN A 4 -7.97 5.51 -30.55
CA ASN A 4 -7.48 5.99 -29.27
C ASN A 4 -8.35 5.33 -28.19
N GLN A 5 -7.95 4.15 -27.71
CA GLN A 5 -8.31 3.72 -26.37
C GLN A 5 -7.67 4.74 -25.43
N VAL A 6 -8.49 5.69 -24.96
CA VAL A 6 -8.19 6.43 -23.74
C VAL A 6 -8.01 5.35 -22.68
N ALA A 7 -6.77 5.18 -22.21
CA ALA A 7 -6.52 4.35 -21.06
C ALA A 7 -7.40 4.90 -19.94
N ASP A 8 -8.25 4.07 -19.37
CA ASP A 8 -9.10 4.47 -18.25
C ASP A 8 -8.15 4.78 -17.09
N ASP A 9 -7.99 6.06 -16.75
CA ASP A 9 -7.07 6.58 -15.71
C ASP A 9 -7.50 6.16 -14.28
N THR A 10 -8.47 5.26 -14.16
CA THR A 10 -9.05 4.82 -12.89
C THR A 10 -8.25 3.68 -12.27
N VAL A 11 -7.94 3.81 -10.98
CA VAL A 11 -7.28 2.77 -10.19
C VAL A 11 -8.23 1.62 -9.89
N LEU A 12 -9.53 1.89 -9.78
CA LEU A 12 -10.55 0.92 -9.39
C LEU A 12 -11.63 0.74 -10.47
N ASP A 13 -12.38 -0.36 -10.36
CA ASP A 13 -13.56 -0.61 -11.18
C ASP A 13 -14.59 0.53 -11.02
N PRO A 14 -14.97 1.23 -12.11
CA PRO A 14 -15.95 2.31 -12.07
C PRO A 14 -17.30 1.90 -11.44
N HIS A 15 -17.72 0.65 -11.57
CA HIS A 15 -18.97 0.16 -10.98
C HIS A 15 -18.89 0.08 -9.45
N LEU A 16 -17.74 -0.39 -8.93
CA LEU A 16 -17.45 -0.37 -7.50
C LEU A 16 -17.47 1.07 -6.98
N VAL A 17 -16.77 1.97 -7.67
CA VAL A 17 -16.68 3.40 -7.30
C VAL A 17 -18.06 4.05 -7.24
N ALA A 18 -18.88 3.89 -8.28
CA ALA A 18 -20.23 4.44 -8.32
C ALA A 18 -21.11 3.91 -7.18
N THR A 19 -20.99 2.61 -6.86
CA THR A 19 -21.76 1.98 -5.79
C THR A 19 -21.36 2.50 -4.41
N VAL A 20 -20.06 2.63 -4.14
CA VAL A 20 -19.56 3.16 -2.88
C VAL A 20 -19.92 4.63 -2.72
N ARG A 21 -19.72 5.46 -3.76
CA ARG A 21 -20.10 6.88 -3.75
C ARG A 21 -21.57 7.09 -3.45
N LYS A 22 -22.45 6.29 -4.05
CA LYS A 22 -23.89 6.34 -3.77
C LYS A 22 -24.20 6.05 -2.30
N ARG A 23 -23.47 5.13 -1.66
CA ARG A 23 -23.67 4.77 -0.26
C ARG A 23 -23.23 5.88 0.69
N VAL A 24 -22.10 6.52 0.41
CA VAL A 24 -21.54 7.57 1.27
C VAL A 24 -22.08 8.98 0.96
N ALA A 25 -22.98 9.11 0.00
CA ALA A 25 -23.50 10.39 -0.51
C ALA A 25 -24.16 11.28 0.58
N SER A 26 -24.66 10.69 1.67
CA SER A 26 -25.25 11.47 2.77
C SER A 26 -24.20 12.21 3.61
N GLY A 27 -22.92 11.86 3.48
CA GLY A 27 -21.82 12.35 4.29
C GLY A 27 -21.78 11.83 5.73
N ARG A 28 -22.72 11.00 6.17
CA ARG A 28 -22.78 10.48 7.55
C ARG A 28 -21.67 9.48 7.82
N LYS A 29 -20.97 9.62 8.95
CA LYS A 29 -19.93 8.68 9.41
C LYS A 29 -20.35 7.21 9.30
N ALA A 30 -21.57 6.88 9.72
CA ALA A 30 -22.11 5.53 9.67
C ALA A 30 -22.11 4.94 8.25
N ASP A 31 -22.37 5.75 7.23
CA ASP A 31 -22.43 5.26 5.85
C ASP A 31 -21.03 4.95 5.28
N PHE A 32 -20.00 5.67 5.72
CA PHE A 32 -18.61 5.37 5.39
C PHE A 32 -18.12 4.10 6.08
N VAL A 33 -18.41 3.95 7.37
CA VAL A 33 -18.09 2.72 8.13
C VAL A 33 -18.80 1.53 7.48
N ASP A 34 -20.09 1.65 7.20
CA ASP A 34 -20.89 0.62 6.55
C ASP A 34 -20.38 0.28 5.13
N ALA A 35 -19.85 1.25 4.38
CA ALA A 35 -19.18 1.01 3.12
C ALA A 35 -17.88 0.20 3.28
N LEU A 36 -17.00 0.57 4.21
CA LEU A 36 -15.73 -0.14 4.48
C LEU A 36 -15.96 -1.59 4.94
N HIS A 37 -16.97 -1.82 5.78
CA HIS A 37 -17.32 -3.14 6.27
C HIS A 37 -18.16 -3.96 5.28
N SER A 38 -18.55 -3.38 4.15
CA SER A 38 -19.33 -4.07 3.13
C SER A 38 -18.50 -5.10 2.38
N ARG A 39 -19.16 -6.11 1.82
CA ARG A 39 -18.52 -7.12 0.97
C ARG A 39 -17.79 -6.54 -0.25
N LEU A 40 -18.10 -5.31 -0.64
CA LEU A 40 -17.48 -4.64 -1.78
C LEU A 40 -16.04 -4.21 -1.46
N LEU A 41 -15.78 -3.76 -0.23
CA LEU A 41 -14.47 -3.25 0.22
C LEU A 41 -13.76 -4.19 1.21
N SER A 42 -14.48 -5.19 1.76
CA SER A 42 -13.87 -6.25 2.54
C SER A 42 -13.06 -7.24 1.68
N GLN A 43 -13.14 -7.14 0.34
CA GLN A 43 -12.35 -7.93 -0.59
C GLN A 43 -11.06 -7.22 -0.96
N ARG A 44 -10.03 -8.00 -1.31
CA ARG A 44 -8.76 -7.49 -1.85
C ARG A 44 -8.99 -6.93 -3.25
N LEU A 45 -8.87 -5.62 -3.41
CA LEU A 45 -9.00 -4.92 -4.68
C LEU A 45 -7.76 -5.19 -5.53
N ALA A 46 -7.92 -5.78 -6.71
CA ALA A 46 -6.80 -6.07 -7.59
C ALA A 46 -6.17 -4.77 -8.11
N LEU A 47 -4.84 -4.69 -8.11
CA LEU A 47 -4.06 -3.59 -8.69
C LEU A 47 -3.19 -4.13 -9.82
N SER A 48 -2.79 -3.24 -10.74
CA SER A 48 -1.84 -3.61 -11.79
C SER A 48 -0.52 -4.15 -11.19
N SER A 49 -0.03 -5.22 -11.80
CA SER A 49 1.28 -5.81 -11.52
C SER A 49 2.41 -5.19 -12.36
N ASP A 50 2.12 -4.19 -13.18
CA ASP A 50 3.15 -3.54 -13.99
C ASP A 50 4.01 -2.60 -13.14
N CYS A 51 5.32 -2.65 -13.38
CA CYS A 51 6.29 -1.86 -12.63
C CYS A 51 7.29 -1.24 -13.60
N GLU A 52 7.07 0.03 -13.89
CA GLU A 52 7.90 0.85 -14.77
C GLU A 52 9.09 1.49 -14.05
N VAL A 53 9.17 1.33 -12.72
CA VAL A 53 10.26 1.83 -11.89
C VAL A 53 11.58 1.18 -12.32
N ASP A 54 12.60 2.01 -12.59
CA ASP A 54 13.98 1.57 -12.83
C ASP A 54 14.77 1.42 -11.52
N THR A 55 15.94 0.76 -11.59
CA THR A 55 16.75 0.48 -10.40
C THR A 55 17.31 1.74 -9.73
N VAL A 56 17.56 2.81 -10.48
CA VAL A 56 18.12 4.07 -9.93
C VAL A 56 17.04 4.78 -9.11
N GLN A 57 15.83 4.88 -9.65
CA GLN A 57 14.68 5.42 -8.95
C GLN A 57 14.37 4.57 -7.71
N ALA A 58 14.38 3.25 -7.84
CA ALA A 58 14.14 2.35 -6.71
C ALA A 58 15.14 2.57 -5.55
N PHE A 59 16.41 2.81 -5.85
CA PHE A 59 17.41 3.11 -4.85
C PHE A 59 17.16 4.47 -4.17
N ARG A 60 16.82 5.51 -4.95
CA ARG A 60 16.50 6.84 -4.41
C ARG A 60 15.31 6.82 -3.46
N ASP A 61 14.29 6.04 -3.79
CA ASP A 61 13.12 5.89 -2.93
C ASP A 61 13.49 5.15 -1.65
N ALA A 62 14.19 4.01 -1.76
CA ALA A 62 14.61 3.22 -0.60
C ALA A 62 15.42 4.00 0.45
N VAL A 63 16.17 5.04 0.06
CA VAL A 63 16.89 5.93 0.99
C VAL A 63 15.95 6.67 1.95
N ARG A 64 14.74 7.02 1.48
CA ARG A 64 13.75 7.79 2.24
C ARG A 64 12.93 6.90 3.17
N GLU A 65 12.92 5.60 2.90
CA GLU A 65 12.01 4.68 3.59
C GLU A 65 12.59 4.05 4.85
N ASP A 66 11.67 3.65 5.70
CA ASP A 66 11.91 2.73 6.80
C ASP A 66 11.55 1.32 6.34
N ILE A 67 12.53 0.42 6.34
CA ILE A 67 12.43 -0.88 5.67
C ILE A 67 12.66 -2.00 6.69
N MET A 68 11.79 -3.01 6.63
CA MET A 68 11.93 -4.27 7.36
C MET A 68 12.06 -5.42 6.37
N LEU A 69 13.09 -6.25 6.50
CA LEU A 69 13.29 -7.48 5.73
C LEU A 69 13.30 -8.68 6.67
N ASN A 70 12.36 -9.61 6.51
CA ASN A 70 12.22 -10.81 7.32
C ASN A 70 12.20 -10.51 8.84
N GLY A 71 11.48 -9.46 9.23
CA GLY A 71 11.39 -9.00 10.62
C GLY A 71 12.58 -8.18 11.14
N VAL A 72 13.59 -7.93 10.32
CA VAL A 72 14.76 -7.10 10.68
C VAL A 72 14.61 -5.70 10.09
N ARG A 73 14.58 -4.68 10.95
CA ARG A 73 14.50 -3.28 10.55
C ARG A 73 15.89 -2.72 10.23
N PHE A 74 16.01 -1.98 9.12
CA PHE A 74 17.25 -1.36 8.67
C PHE A 74 17.31 0.10 9.12
N VAL A 75 18.27 0.44 9.97
CA VAL A 75 18.42 1.78 10.58
C VAL A 75 19.86 2.30 10.45
N GLY A 76 20.05 3.61 10.60
CA GLY A 76 21.35 4.28 10.50
C GLY A 76 21.73 4.71 9.09
N ASP A 77 22.92 5.30 8.95
CA ASP A 77 23.36 6.03 7.75
C ASP A 77 23.59 5.14 6.51
N HIS A 78 23.85 3.84 6.73
CA HIS A 78 24.08 2.85 5.67
C HIS A 78 22.94 1.83 5.52
N ARG A 79 21.74 2.18 6.01
CA ARG A 79 20.58 1.28 6.05
C ARG A 79 20.21 0.74 4.67
N THR A 80 20.29 1.58 3.63
CA THR A 80 19.92 1.21 2.26
C THR A 80 20.92 0.23 1.66
N GLU A 81 22.21 0.48 1.83
CA GLU A 81 23.28 -0.43 1.38
C GLU A 81 23.21 -1.77 2.11
N ALA A 82 22.96 -1.73 3.42
CA ALA A 82 22.77 -2.92 4.23
C ALA A 82 21.54 -3.73 3.76
N PHE A 83 20.43 -3.06 3.46
CA PHE A 83 19.23 -3.68 2.90
C PHE A 83 19.51 -4.33 1.55
N VAL A 84 20.12 -3.61 0.61
CA VAL A 84 20.49 -4.14 -0.72
C VAL A 84 21.44 -5.34 -0.59
N ALA A 85 22.42 -5.27 0.31
CA ALA A 85 23.34 -6.38 0.56
C ALA A 85 22.62 -7.60 1.17
N ALA A 86 21.67 -7.38 2.08
CA ALA A 86 20.87 -8.44 2.68
C ALA A 86 19.97 -9.14 1.66
N VAL A 87 19.28 -8.38 0.79
CA VAL A 87 18.49 -8.92 -0.33
C VAL A 87 19.38 -9.79 -1.22
N LYS A 88 20.52 -9.25 -1.68
CA LYS A 88 21.46 -9.99 -2.53
C LYS A 88 21.92 -11.29 -1.87
N ARG A 89 22.28 -11.25 -0.58
CA ARG A 89 22.73 -12.41 0.18
C ARG A 89 21.65 -13.49 0.29
N ILE A 90 20.40 -13.10 0.58
CA ILE A 90 19.27 -14.04 0.67
C ILE A 90 19.02 -14.66 -0.71
N VAL A 91 18.94 -13.85 -1.77
CA VAL A 91 18.70 -14.34 -3.13
C VAL A 91 19.79 -15.33 -3.57
N GLN A 92 21.06 -14.99 -3.37
CA GLN A 92 22.20 -15.83 -3.73
C GLN A 92 22.27 -17.14 -2.93
N LYS A 93 21.65 -17.21 -1.75
CA LYS A 93 21.54 -18.45 -0.99
C LYS A 93 20.63 -19.48 -1.68
N PHE A 94 19.64 -19.03 -2.44
CA PHE A 94 18.58 -19.89 -2.97
C PHE A 94 18.54 -19.97 -4.49
N LEU A 95 19.21 -19.07 -5.20
CA LEU A 95 19.24 -18.97 -6.65
C LEU A 95 20.68 -18.88 -7.18
N PRO A 96 20.93 -19.40 -8.40
CA PRO A 96 22.25 -19.30 -9.04
C PRO A 96 22.59 -17.85 -9.40
N GLN A 97 23.88 -17.58 -9.55
CA GLN A 97 24.43 -16.22 -9.70
C GLN A 97 23.88 -15.47 -10.93
N ASP A 98 23.64 -16.17 -12.04
CA ASP A 98 23.06 -15.65 -13.28
C ASP A 98 21.64 -15.11 -13.11
N LYS A 99 20.86 -15.67 -12.17
CA LYS A 99 19.49 -15.23 -11.84
C LYS A 99 19.44 -14.27 -10.66
N ALA A 100 20.42 -14.33 -9.76
CA ALA A 100 20.38 -13.61 -8.50
C ALA A 100 20.33 -12.08 -8.66
N LEU A 101 21.03 -11.53 -9.66
CA LEU A 101 21.02 -10.09 -9.93
C LEU A 101 19.63 -9.62 -10.37
N ALA A 102 19.05 -10.26 -11.39
CA ALA A 102 17.74 -9.90 -11.93
C ALA A 102 16.63 -10.01 -10.88
N VAL A 103 16.70 -11.02 -10.00
CA VAL A 103 15.75 -11.19 -8.89
C VAL A 103 15.93 -10.12 -7.83
N SER A 104 17.17 -9.79 -7.45
CA SER A 104 17.45 -8.72 -6.48
C SER A 104 16.95 -7.37 -6.99
N ASP A 105 17.23 -7.05 -8.26
CA ASP A 105 16.75 -5.82 -8.90
C ASP A 105 15.23 -5.76 -8.99
N ARG A 106 14.57 -6.90 -9.29
CA ARG A 106 13.11 -6.98 -9.29
C ARG A 106 12.55 -6.68 -7.90
N VAL A 107 13.11 -7.24 -6.83
CA VAL A 107 12.68 -6.94 -5.45
C VAL A 107 12.80 -5.45 -5.16
N MET A 108 13.94 -4.84 -5.47
CA MET A 108 14.17 -3.41 -5.24
C MET A 108 13.14 -2.52 -5.95
N ARG A 109 12.88 -2.77 -7.24
CA ARG A 109 11.93 -1.98 -8.04
C ARG A 109 10.49 -2.10 -7.51
N ARG A 110 10.09 -3.29 -7.05
CA ARG A 110 8.77 -3.51 -6.45
C ARG A 110 8.61 -2.83 -5.09
N CYS A 111 9.69 -2.72 -4.31
CA CYS A 111 9.66 -1.99 -3.03
C CYS A 111 9.31 -0.51 -3.23
N SER A 112 9.98 0.15 -4.17
CA SER A 112 9.71 1.55 -4.52
C SER A 112 8.27 1.76 -5.01
N ARG A 113 7.78 0.90 -5.92
CA ARG A 113 6.40 1.03 -6.43
C ARG A 113 5.34 0.85 -5.36
N THR A 114 5.53 -0.09 -4.45
CA THR A 114 4.53 -0.43 -3.43
C THR A 114 4.48 0.58 -2.30
N HIS A 115 5.61 1.22 -1.96
CA HIS A 115 5.66 2.16 -0.84
C HIS A 115 5.05 3.54 -1.13
N SER A 116 5.06 4.03 -2.38
CA SER A 116 4.75 5.44 -2.69
C SER A 116 3.38 5.96 -2.20
N GLY A 117 2.47 5.07 -1.79
CA GLY A 117 1.13 5.40 -1.30
C GLY A 117 0.19 5.94 -2.39
N THR A 118 0.70 6.11 -3.62
CA THR A 118 -0.03 6.72 -4.74
C THR A 118 -1.34 5.99 -5.03
N ASP A 119 -1.29 4.66 -5.17
CA ASP A 119 -2.50 3.90 -5.49
C ASP A 119 -3.48 3.86 -4.33
N SER A 120 -2.97 3.85 -3.09
CA SER A 120 -3.82 3.94 -1.90
C SER A 120 -4.57 5.26 -1.85
N TYR A 121 -3.86 6.36 -2.11
CA TYR A 121 -4.45 7.69 -2.14
C TYR A 121 -5.48 7.84 -3.26
N PHE A 122 -5.15 7.43 -4.48
CA PHE A 122 -6.09 7.53 -5.60
C PHE A 122 -7.30 6.61 -5.44
N ALA A 123 -7.12 5.39 -4.93
CA ALA A 123 -8.25 4.52 -4.59
C ALA A 123 -9.18 5.16 -3.54
N LEU A 124 -8.63 5.75 -2.48
CA LEU A 124 -9.43 6.51 -1.50
C LEU A 124 -10.13 7.71 -2.12
N GLN A 125 -9.42 8.47 -2.97
CA GLN A 125 -9.97 9.64 -3.65
C GLN A 125 -11.12 9.26 -4.59
N GLU A 126 -11.00 8.13 -5.31
CA GLU A 126 -12.07 7.60 -6.13
C GLU A 126 -13.27 7.16 -5.30
N LEU A 127 -13.08 6.41 -4.21
CA LEU A 127 -14.16 5.85 -3.41
C LEU A 127 -14.88 6.89 -2.52
N PHE A 128 -14.11 7.76 -1.86
CA PHE A 128 -14.59 8.61 -0.77
C PHE A 128 -14.32 10.10 -0.98
N GLY A 129 -13.59 10.46 -2.03
CA GLY A 129 -13.35 11.86 -2.38
C GLY A 129 -14.64 12.53 -2.88
N GLY A 130 -14.73 13.83 -2.63
CA GLY A 130 -15.85 14.67 -3.06
C GLY A 130 -15.61 16.14 -2.70
N PRO A 131 -16.45 17.07 -3.18
CA PRO A 131 -16.29 18.49 -2.90
C PRO A 131 -16.37 18.84 -1.41
N ASP A 132 -17.01 17.98 -0.61
CA ASP A 132 -17.23 18.20 0.83
C ASP A 132 -16.23 17.48 1.73
N PHE A 133 -15.32 16.68 1.15
CA PHE A 133 -14.40 15.83 1.91
C PHE A 133 -12.95 16.10 1.54
N LEU A 134 -12.09 15.98 2.56
CA LEU A 134 -10.65 16.08 2.42
C LEU A 134 -9.99 14.81 2.96
N ILE A 135 -9.18 14.16 2.12
CA ILE A 135 -8.40 12.99 2.50
C ILE A 135 -6.96 13.43 2.75
N LYS A 136 -6.43 13.11 3.94
CA LYS A 136 -5.05 13.43 4.33
C LYS A 136 -4.36 12.24 4.97
N PRO A 137 -3.04 12.08 4.81
CA PRO A 137 -2.26 11.16 5.64
C PRO A 137 -2.43 11.46 7.13
N ARG A 138 -2.49 10.43 7.97
CA ARG A 138 -2.53 10.58 9.44
C ARG A 138 -1.18 11.07 9.97
N GLN A 139 -1.22 11.82 11.07
CA GLN A 139 -0.01 12.17 11.81
C GLN A 139 0.48 10.94 12.60
N GLY A 140 1.79 10.80 12.79
CA GLY A 140 2.39 9.65 13.48
C GLY A 140 3.31 8.79 12.60
N GLY A 141 3.41 9.11 11.31
CA GLY A 141 4.28 8.40 10.36
C GLY A 141 3.63 7.16 9.75
N THR A 142 4.31 6.63 8.75
CA THR A 142 3.89 5.41 8.04
C THR A 142 4.58 4.20 8.65
N PRO A 143 3.88 3.06 8.85
CA PRO A 143 4.53 1.82 9.24
C PRO A 143 5.67 1.45 8.27
N PRO A 144 6.74 0.78 8.73
CA PRO A 144 7.83 0.37 7.87
C PRO A 144 7.36 -0.47 6.68
N LEU A 145 8.01 -0.34 5.54
CA LEU A 145 7.84 -1.24 4.40
C LEU A 145 8.25 -2.65 4.83
N ASP A 146 7.28 -3.56 4.90
CA ASP A 146 7.49 -4.93 5.35
C ASP A 146 7.75 -5.85 4.15
N ILE A 147 8.91 -6.50 4.16
CA ILE A 147 9.36 -7.39 3.10
C ILE A 147 9.65 -8.74 3.71
N ALA A 148 9.02 -9.79 3.17
CA ALA A 148 9.34 -11.16 3.48
C ALA A 148 9.88 -11.85 2.22
N LEU A 149 11.11 -12.34 2.29
CA LEU A 149 11.87 -12.90 1.17
C LEU A 149 12.52 -14.22 1.58
N GLY A 150 12.17 -15.30 0.90
CA GLY A 150 12.66 -16.62 1.26
C GLY A 150 11.99 -17.73 0.48
N ARG A 151 12.20 -18.98 0.93
CA ARG A 151 11.43 -20.12 0.45
C ARG A 151 10.21 -20.34 1.33
N ASP A 152 9.08 -20.67 0.72
CA ASP A 152 7.91 -21.14 1.46
C ASP A 152 8.05 -22.62 1.88
N LYS A 153 7.01 -23.17 2.53
CA LYS A 153 6.95 -24.58 2.95
C LYS A 153 7.08 -25.59 1.81
N THR A 154 6.78 -25.18 0.58
CA THR A 154 6.89 -26.00 -0.63
C THR A 154 8.28 -25.92 -1.28
N GLY A 155 9.14 -25.03 -0.77
CA GLY A 155 10.47 -24.78 -1.29
C GLY A 155 10.51 -23.75 -2.44
N ALA A 156 9.37 -23.17 -2.83
CA ALA A 156 9.29 -22.14 -3.86
C ALA A 156 9.88 -20.82 -3.33
N PHE A 157 10.75 -20.18 -4.10
CA PHE A 157 11.35 -18.91 -3.70
C PHE A 157 10.39 -17.76 -4.00
N LYS A 158 10.00 -17.02 -2.95
CA LYS A 158 8.94 -16.02 -2.98
C LYS A 158 9.36 -14.73 -2.30
N CYS A 159 8.71 -13.64 -2.70
CA CYS A 159 8.79 -12.35 -2.04
C CYS A 159 7.38 -11.83 -1.77
N ARG A 160 7.15 -11.29 -0.58
CA ARG A 160 5.96 -10.51 -0.23
C ARG A 160 6.44 -9.13 0.21
N ILE A 161 5.89 -8.09 -0.40
CA ILE A 161 6.15 -6.68 -0.08
C ILE A 161 4.82 -6.08 0.37
N SER A 162 4.82 -5.44 1.53
CA SER A 162 3.61 -4.92 2.16
C SER A 162 3.83 -3.50 2.66
N ALA A 163 3.01 -2.58 2.18
CA ALA A 163 3.01 -1.18 2.61
C ALA A 163 1.65 -0.81 3.18
N ALA A 164 1.64 -0.33 4.42
CA ALA A 164 0.44 0.24 5.03
C ALA A 164 0.49 1.77 4.91
N ASN A 165 -0.55 2.39 4.36
CA ASN A 165 -0.67 3.85 4.30
C ASN A 165 -1.90 4.28 5.10
N LEU A 166 -1.70 5.25 5.99
CA LEU A 166 -2.67 5.61 7.01
C LEU A 166 -3.31 6.95 6.66
N TYR A 167 -4.63 6.99 6.48
CA TYR A 167 -5.34 8.19 6.07
C TYR A 167 -6.49 8.54 7.01
N ALA A 168 -6.88 9.80 6.96
CA ALA A 168 -8.04 10.35 7.62
C ALA A 168 -8.87 11.14 6.61
N ILE A 169 -10.18 10.96 6.71
CA ILE A 169 -11.19 11.68 5.94
C ILE A 169 -11.78 12.74 6.86
N TYR A 170 -11.85 13.97 6.38
CA TYR A 170 -12.41 15.12 7.09
C TYR A 170 -13.53 15.73 6.27
N ARG A 171 -14.50 16.37 6.93
CA ARG A 171 -15.47 17.23 6.26
C ARG A 171 -14.88 18.62 6.12
N ASN A 172 -15.08 19.25 4.97
CA ASN A 172 -14.63 20.63 4.75
C ASN A 172 -15.32 21.61 5.71
N ALA A 173 -16.60 21.38 6.02
CA ALA A 173 -17.33 22.17 7.03
C ALA A 173 -16.65 22.16 8.41
N ASP A 174 -16.09 21.01 8.83
CA ASP A 174 -15.41 20.88 10.13
C ASP A 174 -14.05 21.62 10.12
N ILE A 175 -13.41 21.73 8.94
CA ILE A 175 -12.16 22.47 8.75
C ILE A 175 -12.41 23.98 8.80
N GLU A 176 -13.49 24.47 8.18
CA GLU A 176 -13.85 25.88 8.22
C GLU A 176 -14.14 26.36 9.65
N LEU A 177 -14.74 25.51 10.48
CA LEU A 177 -14.98 25.81 11.89
C LEU A 177 -13.67 26.08 12.66
N LEU A 178 -12.57 25.39 12.33
CA LEU A 178 -11.26 25.64 12.96
C LEU A 178 -10.69 27.02 12.66
N LEU A 179 -11.02 27.62 11.51
CA LEU A 179 -10.58 28.97 11.18
C LEU A 179 -11.29 30.04 12.03
N THR A 180 -12.44 29.68 12.61
CA THR A 180 -13.30 30.59 13.38
C THR A 180 -13.24 30.36 14.89
N GLN A 181 -12.83 29.17 15.34
CA GLN A 181 -12.82 28.79 16.76
C GLN A 181 -11.41 28.38 17.22
N GLN A 182 -10.83 29.15 18.14
CA GLN A 182 -9.53 28.83 18.73
C GLN A 182 -9.65 27.66 19.71
N GLY A 183 -8.76 26.67 19.58
CA GLY A 183 -8.62 25.56 20.55
C GLY A 183 -9.35 24.27 20.19
N HIS A 184 -10.03 24.18 19.04
CA HIS A 184 -10.59 22.92 18.56
C HIS A 184 -9.55 22.07 17.85
N THR A 185 -9.53 20.77 18.15
CA THR A 185 -8.78 19.76 17.40
C THR A 185 -9.69 19.20 16.30
N LEU A 186 -9.18 19.10 15.07
CA LEU A 186 -9.93 18.49 13.98
C LEU A 186 -10.06 16.99 14.22
N GLU A 187 -11.27 16.52 14.49
CA GLU A 187 -11.52 15.08 14.52
C GLU A 187 -11.80 14.56 13.11
N PRO A 188 -11.22 13.41 12.73
CA PRO A 188 -11.53 12.80 11.45
C PRO A 188 -12.97 12.26 11.45
N LEU A 189 -13.66 12.45 10.33
CA LEU A 189 -14.91 11.77 10.04
C LEU A 189 -14.71 10.25 10.13
N LEU A 190 -13.62 9.78 9.52
CA LEU A 190 -13.23 8.39 9.46
C LEU A 190 -11.71 8.28 9.29
N GLU A 191 -11.11 7.35 10.02
CA GLU A 191 -9.74 6.91 9.74
C GLU A 191 -9.77 5.64 8.90
N VAL A 192 -8.86 5.53 7.94
CA VAL A 192 -8.77 4.41 7.02
C VAL A 192 -7.32 3.98 6.88
N ASP A 193 -7.09 2.70 7.13
CA ASP A 193 -5.81 2.04 6.88
C ASP A 193 -5.92 1.32 5.55
N THR A 194 -5.02 1.66 4.64
CA THR A 194 -4.86 0.93 3.39
C THR A 194 -3.64 0.04 3.48
N VAL A 195 -3.72 -1.18 2.97
CA VAL A 195 -2.58 -2.10 2.89
C VAL A 195 -2.45 -2.57 1.45
N ILE A 196 -1.31 -2.25 0.83
CA ILE A 196 -0.94 -2.81 -0.46
C ILE A 196 -0.03 -4.00 -0.19
N VAL A 197 -0.39 -5.15 -0.76
CA VAL A 197 0.46 -6.35 -0.74
C VAL A 197 0.78 -6.74 -2.17
N GLU A 198 2.07 -6.82 -2.46
CA GLU A 198 2.62 -7.38 -3.69
C GLU A 198 3.31 -8.71 -3.38
N ALA A 199 2.84 -9.79 -4.00
CA ALA A 199 3.39 -11.13 -3.84
C ALA A 199 4.00 -11.60 -5.17
N ILE A 200 5.22 -12.12 -5.10
CA ILE A 200 6.01 -12.57 -6.24
C ILE A 200 6.39 -14.03 -6.01
N ASP A 201 6.06 -14.88 -6.98
CA ASP A 201 6.59 -16.24 -7.06
C ASP A 201 7.67 -16.26 -8.15
N PHE A 202 8.93 -16.38 -7.75
CA PHE A 202 10.04 -16.41 -8.70
C PHE A 202 10.15 -17.76 -9.42
N SER A 203 9.56 -18.82 -8.87
CA SER A 203 9.53 -20.15 -9.48
C SER A 203 8.48 -20.22 -10.58
N ALA A 204 7.29 -19.66 -10.34
CA ALA A 204 6.20 -19.61 -11.31
C ALA A 204 6.25 -18.36 -12.24
N GLY A 205 7.09 -17.37 -11.91
CA GLY A 205 7.19 -16.12 -12.65
C GLY A 205 6.01 -15.17 -12.44
N THR A 206 5.11 -15.45 -11.49
CA THR A 206 3.88 -14.70 -11.27
C THR A 206 4.06 -13.54 -10.29
N THR A 207 3.26 -12.50 -10.47
CA THR A 207 3.16 -11.39 -9.52
C THR A 207 1.71 -11.01 -9.38
N THR A 208 1.26 -10.87 -8.13
CA THR A 208 -0.08 -10.40 -7.80
C THR A 208 0.03 -9.20 -6.88
N ARG A 209 -0.83 -8.21 -7.09
CA ARG A 209 -0.85 -7.01 -6.27
C ARG A 209 -2.28 -6.65 -5.92
N HIS A 210 -2.52 -6.32 -4.66
CA HIS A 210 -3.85 -5.95 -4.19
C HIS A 210 -3.79 -4.89 -3.11
N LEU A 211 -4.89 -4.15 -3.00
CA LEU A 211 -5.17 -3.17 -1.97
C LEU A 211 -6.28 -3.71 -1.07
N SER A 212 -6.11 -3.62 0.24
CA SER A 212 -7.19 -3.76 1.22
C SER A 212 -7.36 -2.46 1.98
N MET A 213 -8.57 -2.24 2.48
CA MET A 213 -8.94 -1.05 3.23
C MET A 213 -9.68 -1.48 4.49
N ARG A 214 -9.35 -0.90 5.62
CA ARG A 214 -10.01 -1.19 6.89
C ARG A 214 -10.05 0.04 7.78
N THR A 215 -10.98 0.06 8.72
CA THR A 215 -10.84 0.96 9.87
C THR A 215 -9.65 0.52 10.71
N PRO A 216 -8.94 1.45 11.38
CA PRO A 216 -7.89 1.09 12.31
C PRO A 216 -8.39 0.06 13.32
N GLU A 217 -7.69 -1.06 13.44
CA GLU A 217 -7.90 -1.98 14.56
C GLU A 217 -7.30 -1.32 15.81
N PRO A 218 -7.85 -1.57 17.03
CA PRO A 218 -7.12 -1.22 18.24
C PRO A 218 -5.71 -1.81 18.15
N GLU A 219 -4.69 -1.08 18.61
CA GLU A 219 -3.23 -1.31 18.45
C GLU A 219 -2.72 -2.75 18.74
N GLN A 220 -3.58 -3.65 19.22
CA GLN A 220 -3.26 -5.03 19.61
C GLN A 220 -3.24 -6.05 18.45
N TYR A 221 -3.59 -5.69 17.20
CA TYR A 221 -3.70 -6.68 16.09
C TYR A 221 -2.81 -6.44 14.87
N VAL A 222 -1.75 -5.63 14.99
CA VAL A 222 -0.82 -5.32 13.89
C VAL A 222 0.02 -6.54 13.43
N HIS A 223 -0.11 -7.70 14.07
CA HIS A 223 0.67 -8.92 13.76
C HIS A 223 -0.13 -10.11 13.18
N ALA A 224 -1.41 -9.96 12.87
CA ALA A 224 -2.23 -11.11 12.44
C ALA A 224 -1.96 -11.60 10.99
N GLU A 225 -1.47 -10.74 10.09
CA GLU A 225 -1.25 -11.14 8.68
C GLU A 225 0.14 -11.75 8.41
N VAL A 226 0.97 -11.96 9.44
CA VAL A 226 2.32 -12.56 9.30
C VAL A 226 2.27 -14.06 8.95
N ARG A 227 1.09 -14.72 8.96
CA ARG A 227 1.01 -16.19 8.99
C ARG A 227 0.60 -16.92 7.72
N GLU A 228 0.17 -16.26 6.65
CA GLU A 228 -0.38 -16.99 5.49
C GLU A 228 0.59 -17.26 4.34
N LEU A 229 1.87 -16.87 4.42
CA LEU A 229 2.81 -17.08 3.32
C LEU A 229 4.16 -17.73 3.69
N PHE A 230 4.35 -18.16 4.95
CA PHE A 230 5.54 -18.92 5.39
C PHE A 230 5.21 -20.06 6.35
#